data_AF-A0A1V9YS39-F1
#
_entry.id   AF-A0A1V9YS39-F1
#
_cell.length_a   1.000
_cell.length_b   1.000
_cell.length_c   1.000
_cell.angle_alpha   90.00
_cell.angle_beta   90.00
_cell.angle_gamma   90.00
#
_symmetry.space_group_name_H-M   'P 1'
#
loop_
_entity.id
_entity.type
_entity.pdbx_description
1 polymer ?
#
loop_
_entity_poly.entity_id
_entity_poly.type
_entity_poly.pdbx_seq_one_letter_code
_entity_poly.pdbx_strand_id
1 'polypeptide(L)'
;MSCEGVLASNELFTIIVKYMPGKAFKQWSDAYAIVAAKYTFMLDFKPWCIPTELSIENAIYNNRLDVIEYFMTHCTVVVITRNLIEIAASEGNLKILNYLLDRYDDKSKGIRAALVYGAASGHIEVVHAYASQVSPKTLRKAIAFASDFRKTQIVQSLQATLVSWHAATAEATLPTNDLYSIQNSFTPAPNSAPQQQTFSERIIKWLYKFLT
;
A
#
# COMPACT_ATOMS: atom_id res chain seq x y z
N MET A 1 65.24 -8.16 -17.71
CA MET A 1 63.80 -8.33 -17.99
C MET A 1 63.13 -8.70 -16.69
N SER A 2 62.42 -7.78 -16.04
CA SER A 2 61.72 -8.07 -14.79
C SER A 2 60.40 -7.30 -14.77
N CYS A 3 59.37 -8.00 -15.26
CA CYS A 3 57.94 -7.84 -15.00
C CYS A 3 57.45 -6.47 -14.49
N GLU A 4 57.48 -5.44 -15.33
CA GLU A 4 56.45 -4.41 -15.22
C GLU A 4 55.14 -5.06 -15.63
N GLY A 5 54.28 -5.34 -14.66
CA GLY A 5 53.01 -6.01 -14.88
C GLY A 5 52.21 -5.30 -15.97
N VAL A 6 51.43 -6.06 -16.74
CA VAL A 6 50.64 -5.59 -17.90
C VAL A 6 49.77 -4.34 -17.58
N LEU A 7 49.48 -4.08 -16.30
CA LEU A 7 48.74 -2.90 -15.81
C LEU A 7 49.60 -1.66 -15.50
N ALA A 8 50.92 -1.72 -15.63
CA ALA A 8 51.82 -0.62 -15.31
C ALA A 8 51.88 0.46 -16.40
N SER A 9 51.42 0.15 -17.62
CA SER A 9 51.34 1.17 -18.66
C SER A 9 50.08 2.01 -18.49
N ASN A 10 50.29 3.29 -18.18
CA ASN A 10 49.21 4.28 -18.08
C ASN A 10 48.35 4.33 -19.35
N GLU A 11 48.92 4.01 -20.51
CA GLU A 11 48.22 3.97 -21.80
C GLU A 11 47.25 2.80 -21.90
N LEU A 12 47.63 1.58 -21.49
CA LEU A 12 46.75 0.41 -21.53
C LEU A 12 45.60 0.55 -20.52
N PHE A 13 45.88 1.09 -19.33
CA PHE A 13 44.85 1.43 -18.35
C PHE A 13 43.84 2.45 -18.94
N THR A 14 44.32 3.51 -19.56
CA THR A 14 43.46 4.55 -20.16
C THR A 14 42.63 4.01 -21.34
N ILE A 15 43.20 3.10 -22.14
CA ILE A 15 42.52 2.44 -23.27
C ILE A 15 41.42 1.48 -22.78
N ILE A 16 41.68 0.67 -21.76
CA ILE A 16 40.66 -0.23 -21.16
C ILE A 16 39.49 0.59 -20.61
N VAL A 17 39.78 1.71 -19.94
CA VAL A 17 38.75 2.57 -19.35
C VAL A 17 37.99 3.40 -20.40
N LYS A 18 38.61 3.70 -21.55
CA LYS A 18 38.00 4.45 -22.65
C LYS A 18 37.03 3.61 -23.50
N TYR A 19 37.24 2.30 -23.60
CA TYR A 19 36.42 1.38 -24.41
C TYR A 19 35.37 0.58 -23.63
N MET A 20 35.31 0.72 -22.30
CA MET A 20 34.13 0.29 -21.55
C MET A 20 32.98 1.24 -21.90
N PRO A 21 31.79 0.75 -22.31
CA PRO A 21 30.68 1.63 -22.65
C PRO A 21 30.20 2.35 -21.38
N GLY A 22 30.68 3.58 -21.17
CA GLY A 22 30.26 4.38 -20.01
C GLY A 22 31.19 5.51 -19.58
N LYS A 23 30.77 6.14 -18.48
CA LYS A 23 31.49 7.18 -17.72
C LYS A 23 32.78 6.61 -17.12
N ALA A 24 33.80 7.45 -16.93
CA ALA A 24 35.05 7.04 -16.28
C ALA A 24 34.80 6.61 -14.82
N PHE A 25 35.58 5.66 -14.26
CA PHE A 25 35.38 5.14 -12.89
C PHE A 25 35.25 6.23 -11.81
N LYS A 26 35.96 7.36 -11.95
CA LYS A 26 35.89 8.52 -11.05
C LYS A 26 34.55 9.27 -11.13
N GLN A 27 33.88 9.24 -12.28
CA GLN A 27 32.62 9.95 -12.55
C GLN A 27 31.38 9.18 -12.09
N TRP A 28 31.54 7.93 -11.64
CA TRP A 28 30.46 7.18 -10.98
C TRP A 28 30.36 7.64 -9.52
N SER A 29 29.48 8.60 -9.27
CA SER A 29 29.17 9.14 -7.94
C SER A 29 27.98 8.44 -7.28
N ASP A 30 27.06 7.90 -8.08
CA ASP A 30 25.73 7.52 -7.61
C ASP A 30 25.56 6.00 -7.60
N ALA A 31 25.11 5.45 -6.48
CA ALA A 31 24.83 4.01 -6.33
C ALA A 31 23.78 3.53 -7.35
N TYR A 32 22.73 4.33 -7.59
CA TYR A 32 21.72 4.05 -8.61
C TYR A 32 22.33 3.82 -9.99
N ALA A 33 23.17 4.74 -10.45
CA ALA A 33 23.76 4.65 -11.79
C ALA A 33 24.60 3.37 -11.94
N ILE A 34 25.41 3.05 -10.92
CA ILE A 34 26.28 1.87 -10.89
C ILE A 34 25.45 0.58 -11.03
N VAL A 35 24.40 0.43 -10.21
CA VAL A 35 23.54 -0.76 -10.23
C VAL A 35 22.67 -0.82 -11.48
N ALA A 36 22.13 0.32 -11.94
CA ALA A 36 21.34 0.39 -13.16
C ALA A 36 22.14 -0.02 -14.41
N ALA A 37 23.44 0.28 -14.42
CA ALA A 37 24.41 -0.14 -15.43
C ALA A 37 24.96 -1.56 -15.22
N LYS A 38 24.52 -2.27 -14.17
CA LYS A 38 24.94 -3.63 -13.78
C LYS A 38 26.42 -3.74 -13.42
N TYR A 39 27.05 -2.65 -13.00
CA TYR A 39 28.44 -2.62 -12.55
C TYR A 39 28.52 -2.76 -11.02
N THR A 40 27.78 -3.71 -10.43
CA THR A 40 27.63 -3.87 -8.98
C THR A 40 28.95 -4.04 -8.23
N PHE A 41 29.95 -4.69 -8.86
CA PHE A 41 31.31 -4.82 -8.33
C PHE A 41 31.99 -3.48 -8.00
N MET A 42 31.58 -2.38 -8.64
CA MET A 42 32.15 -1.05 -8.36
C MET A 42 31.77 -0.55 -6.97
N LEU A 43 30.68 -1.04 -6.37
CA LEU A 43 30.26 -0.66 -5.02
C LEU A 43 31.25 -1.16 -3.96
N ASP A 44 31.90 -2.31 -4.18
CA ASP A 44 32.91 -2.85 -3.27
C ASP A 44 34.14 -1.91 -3.16
N PHE A 45 34.50 -1.25 -4.28
CA PHE A 45 35.58 -0.28 -4.33
C PHE A 45 35.16 1.15 -3.95
N LYS A 46 33.85 1.38 -3.74
CA LYS A 46 33.26 2.69 -3.42
C LYS A 46 32.25 2.60 -2.26
N PRO A 47 32.70 2.32 -1.03
CA PRO A 47 31.81 2.16 0.13
C PRO A 47 31.05 3.45 0.50
N TRP A 48 31.47 4.62 0.00
CA TRP A 48 30.77 5.89 0.20
C TRP A 48 29.55 6.07 -0.72
N CYS A 49 29.42 5.27 -1.78
CA CYS A 49 28.26 5.29 -2.67
C CYS A 49 27.14 4.44 -2.07
N ILE A 50 26.48 4.98 -1.03
CA ILE A 50 25.39 4.32 -0.32
C ILE A 50 24.06 4.61 -1.06
N PRO A 51 23.19 3.61 -1.29
CA PRO A 51 21.87 3.88 -1.84
C PRO A 51 21.03 4.70 -0.86
N THR A 52 20.52 5.81 -1.37
CA THR A 52 19.61 6.72 -0.66
C THR A 52 18.17 6.53 -1.15
N GLU A 53 17.20 7.17 -0.49
CA GLU A 53 15.81 7.19 -0.95
C GLU A 53 15.71 7.68 -2.42
N LEU A 54 16.46 8.72 -2.78
CA LEU A 54 16.55 9.24 -4.16
C LEU A 54 17.03 8.17 -5.16
N SER A 55 17.87 7.23 -4.73
CA SER A 55 18.31 6.13 -5.59
C SER A 55 17.17 5.18 -5.94
N ILE A 56 16.22 4.98 -5.01
CA ILE A 56 15.01 4.19 -5.25
C ILE A 56 14.01 4.99 -6.07
N GLU A 57 13.82 6.28 -5.78
CA GLU A 57 12.96 7.16 -6.59
C GLU A 57 13.36 7.12 -8.06
N ASN A 58 14.66 7.28 -8.36
CA ASN A 58 15.20 7.16 -9.71
C ASN A 58 14.95 5.77 -10.31
N ALA A 59 14.97 4.70 -9.51
CA ALA A 59 14.62 3.37 -9.98
C ALA A 59 13.12 3.24 -10.31
N ILE A 60 12.24 3.86 -9.51
CA ILE A 60 10.80 3.90 -9.75
C ILE A 60 10.49 4.64 -11.05
N TYR A 61 11.03 5.85 -11.24
CA TYR A 61 10.84 6.67 -12.45
C TYR A 61 11.32 5.94 -13.72
N ASN A 62 12.41 5.19 -13.63
CA ASN A 62 12.93 4.42 -14.75
C ASN A 62 12.28 3.03 -14.89
N ASN A 63 11.28 2.68 -14.06
CA ASN A 63 10.62 1.37 -14.05
C ASN A 63 11.62 0.20 -13.91
N ARG A 64 12.57 0.34 -12.97
CA ARG A 64 13.66 -0.61 -12.73
C ARG A 64 13.47 -1.37 -11.42
N LEU A 65 12.60 -2.37 -11.43
CA LEU A 65 12.38 -3.26 -10.29
C LEU A 65 13.66 -4.01 -9.89
N ASP A 66 14.48 -4.38 -10.87
CA ASP A 66 15.76 -5.08 -10.68
C ASP A 66 16.72 -4.30 -9.76
N VAL A 67 16.77 -2.98 -9.90
CA VAL A 67 17.60 -2.11 -9.06
C VAL A 67 17.05 -2.03 -7.62
N ILE A 68 15.72 -1.96 -7.47
CA ILE A 68 15.06 -1.92 -6.16
C ILE A 68 15.28 -3.23 -5.40
N GLU A 69 15.14 -4.38 -6.09
CA GLU A 69 15.41 -5.69 -5.52
C GLU A 69 16.88 -5.82 -5.08
N TYR A 70 17.83 -5.35 -5.89
CA TYR A 70 19.24 -5.35 -5.53
C TYR A 70 19.50 -4.53 -4.25
N PHE A 71 18.96 -3.31 -4.16
CA PHE A 71 19.13 -2.47 -2.98
C PHE A 71 18.50 -3.08 -1.73
N MET A 72 17.31 -3.67 -1.83
CA MET A 72 16.63 -4.28 -0.68
C MET A 72 17.31 -5.57 -0.19
N THR A 73 18.04 -6.27 -1.05
CA THR A 73 18.71 -7.53 -0.71
C THR A 73 20.14 -7.32 -0.21
N HIS A 74 20.85 -6.34 -0.77
CA HIS A 74 22.29 -6.14 -0.50
C HIS A 74 22.58 -4.93 0.40
N CYS A 75 21.59 -4.07 0.69
CA CYS A 75 21.80 -2.86 1.49
C CYS A 75 20.84 -2.83 2.69
N THR A 76 21.39 -2.78 3.90
CA THR A 76 20.64 -2.84 5.16
C THR A 76 20.02 -1.51 5.60
N VAL A 77 20.40 -0.40 4.96
CA VAL A 77 20.00 0.97 5.37
C VAL A 77 18.71 1.43 4.67
N VAL A 78 18.23 0.67 3.68
CA VAL A 78 17.16 1.12 2.80
C VAL A 78 15.80 0.86 3.45
N VAL A 79 15.09 1.93 3.79
CA VAL A 79 13.74 1.88 4.38
C VAL A 79 12.70 2.30 3.35
N ILE A 80 11.60 1.55 3.26
CA ILE A 80 10.46 1.91 2.41
C ILE A 80 9.65 2.99 3.11
N THR A 81 9.71 4.20 2.58
CA THR A 81 8.90 5.32 3.05
C THR A 81 7.55 5.34 2.36
N ARG A 82 6.62 6.09 2.95
CA ARG A 82 5.34 6.37 2.30
C ARG A 82 5.51 7.16 0.99
N ASN A 83 6.52 8.04 0.92
CA ASN A 83 6.78 8.86 -0.26
C ASN A 83 7.05 7.99 -1.51
N LEU A 84 7.85 6.93 -1.35
CA LEU A 84 8.12 5.97 -2.43
C LEU A 84 6.86 5.29 -2.96
N ILE A 85 5.89 4.99 -2.09
CA ILE A 85 4.59 4.40 -2.48
C ILE A 85 3.78 5.42 -3.28
N GLU A 86 3.76 6.67 -2.84
CA GLU A 86 3.06 7.76 -3.51
C GLU A 86 3.64 8.00 -4.92
N ILE A 87 4.96 8.00 -5.06
CA ILE A 87 5.66 8.11 -6.36
C ILE A 87 5.38 6.88 -7.23
N ALA A 88 5.49 5.66 -6.70
CA ALA A 88 5.22 4.45 -7.49
C ALA A 88 3.76 4.39 -7.99
N ALA A 89 2.82 4.90 -7.19
CA ALA A 89 1.43 5.02 -7.59
C ALA A 89 1.21 6.14 -8.61
N SER A 90 1.94 7.25 -8.50
CA SER A 90 1.85 8.37 -9.45
C SER A 90 2.46 8.06 -10.81
N GLU A 91 3.37 7.09 -10.89
CA GLU A 91 3.93 6.55 -12.14
C GLU A 91 3.07 5.42 -12.74
N GLY A 92 2.11 4.88 -11.97
CA GLY A 92 1.20 3.82 -12.43
C GLY A 92 1.81 2.43 -12.45
N ASN A 93 3.01 2.24 -11.89
CA ASN A 93 3.72 0.98 -11.97
C ASN A 93 3.23 -0.02 -10.93
N LEU A 94 2.22 -0.80 -11.29
CA LEU A 94 1.63 -1.83 -10.42
C LEU A 94 2.64 -2.85 -9.88
N LYS A 95 3.65 -3.24 -10.67
CA LYS A 95 4.63 -4.26 -10.24
C LYS A 95 5.50 -3.73 -9.10
N ILE A 96 6.09 -2.55 -9.30
CA ILE A 96 6.91 -1.91 -8.27
C ILE A 96 6.04 -1.55 -7.05
N LEU A 97 4.85 -1.02 -7.28
CA LEU A 97 3.93 -0.65 -6.20
C LEU A 97 3.55 -1.86 -5.33
N ASN A 98 3.23 -3.01 -5.93
CA ASN A 98 2.98 -4.25 -5.20
C ASN A 98 4.20 -4.69 -4.39
N TYR A 99 5.39 -4.63 -4.98
CA TYR A 99 6.64 -4.99 -4.31
C TYR A 99 6.92 -4.11 -3.08
N LEU A 100 6.69 -2.79 -3.20
CA LEU A 100 6.85 -1.84 -2.10
C LEU A 100 5.80 -2.03 -1.00
N LEU A 101 4.53 -2.24 -1.37
CA LEU A 101 3.43 -2.45 -0.42
C LEU A 101 3.57 -3.73 0.40
N ASP A 102 4.18 -4.76 -0.17
CA ASP A 102 4.40 -6.04 0.52
C ASP A 102 5.43 -5.92 1.65
N ARG A 103 6.36 -4.98 1.51
CA ARG A 103 7.45 -4.72 2.48
C ARG A 103 7.22 -3.47 3.33
N TYR A 104 6.07 -2.84 3.20
CA TYR A 104 5.73 -1.65 3.96
C TYR A 104 4.97 -2.02 5.24
N ASP A 105 5.44 -1.51 6.38
CA ASP A 105 4.92 -1.87 7.72
C ASP A 105 3.40 -1.69 7.85
N ASP A 106 2.83 -0.65 7.24
CA ASP A 106 1.38 -0.40 7.25
C ASP A 106 0.80 -0.43 5.84
N LYS A 107 0.69 -1.66 5.31
CA LYS A 107 0.08 -1.93 3.99
C LYS A 107 -1.27 -1.23 3.81
N SER A 108 -2.08 -1.09 4.87
CA SER A 108 -3.36 -0.39 4.79
C SER A 108 -3.22 1.12 4.51
N LYS A 109 -2.26 1.80 5.17
CA LYS A 109 -1.92 3.21 4.87
C LYS A 109 -1.32 3.32 3.48
N GLY A 110 -0.45 2.39 3.08
CA GLY A 110 0.15 2.34 1.76
C GLY A 110 -0.90 2.25 0.64
N ILE A 111 -1.83 1.29 0.74
CA ILE A 111 -2.91 1.10 -0.24
C ILE A 111 -3.79 2.35 -0.35
N ARG A 112 -4.14 2.99 0.78
CA ARG A 112 -4.93 4.23 0.77
C ARG A 112 -4.19 5.38 0.05
N ALA A 113 -2.89 5.52 0.28
CA ALA A 113 -2.08 6.53 -0.41
C ALA A 113 -1.99 6.20 -1.90
N ALA A 114 -1.67 4.95 -2.25
CA ALA A 114 -1.56 4.50 -3.62
C ALA A 114 -2.83 4.75 -4.44
N LEU A 115 -4.01 4.48 -3.87
CA LEU A 115 -5.28 4.75 -4.53
C LEU A 115 -5.49 6.26 -4.82
N VAL A 116 -5.17 7.13 -3.86
CA VAL A 116 -5.36 8.58 -4.01
C VAL A 116 -4.42 9.16 -5.07
N TYR A 117 -3.13 8.83 -5.01
CA TYR A 117 -2.14 9.36 -5.95
C TYR A 117 -2.24 8.72 -7.34
N GLY A 118 -2.54 7.41 -7.43
CA GLY A 118 -2.83 6.76 -8.71
C GLY A 118 -4.07 7.36 -9.38
N ALA A 119 -5.11 7.68 -8.61
CA ALA A 119 -6.31 8.34 -9.10
C ALA A 119 -6.04 9.79 -9.57
N ALA A 120 -5.21 10.54 -8.83
CA ALA A 120 -4.79 11.89 -9.21
C ALA A 120 -3.97 11.89 -10.52
N SER A 121 -3.04 10.95 -10.68
CA SER A 121 -2.20 10.85 -11.88
C SER A 121 -2.94 10.36 -13.11
N GLY A 122 -3.99 9.54 -12.96
CA GLY A 122 -4.72 8.98 -14.10
C GLY A 122 -4.48 7.49 -14.35
N HIS A 123 -3.90 6.76 -13.40
CA HIS A 123 -3.58 5.34 -13.56
C HIS A 123 -4.73 4.44 -13.13
N ILE A 124 -5.57 4.08 -14.11
CA ILE A 124 -6.78 3.29 -13.89
C ILE A 124 -6.49 1.88 -13.37
N GLU A 125 -5.36 1.30 -13.74
CA GLU A 125 -4.95 -0.06 -13.33
C GLU A 125 -4.66 -0.13 -11.83
N VAL A 126 -3.98 0.89 -11.29
CA VAL A 126 -3.77 1.08 -9.85
C VAL A 126 -5.11 1.23 -9.13
N VAL A 127 -6.01 2.04 -9.68
CA VAL A 127 -7.33 2.26 -9.09
C VAL A 127 -8.13 0.97 -9.03
N HIS A 128 -8.22 0.21 -10.12
CA HIS A 128 -8.95 -1.05 -10.13
C HIS A 128 -8.39 -2.10 -9.17
N ALA A 129 -7.08 -2.17 -9.01
CA ALA A 129 -6.45 -3.12 -8.09
C ALA A 129 -6.83 -2.86 -6.62
N TYR A 130 -6.97 -1.59 -6.23
CA TYR A 130 -7.12 -1.20 -4.82
C TYR A 130 -8.49 -0.66 -4.42
N ALA A 131 -9.35 -0.26 -5.38
CA ALA A 131 -10.63 0.39 -5.06
C ALA A 131 -11.58 -0.51 -4.22
N SER A 132 -11.52 -1.83 -4.38
CA SER A 132 -12.32 -2.79 -3.61
C SER A 132 -11.83 -3.01 -2.18
N GLN A 133 -10.55 -2.74 -1.91
CA GLN A 133 -9.89 -3.04 -0.62
C GLN A 133 -10.01 -1.90 0.40
N VAL A 134 -10.64 -0.79 0.01
CA VAL A 134 -10.52 0.49 0.69
C VAL A 134 -11.87 1.00 1.17
N SER A 135 -11.85 1.69 2.32
CA SER A 135 -13.06 2.27 2.92
C SER A 135 -13.71 3.35 2.01
N PRO A 136 -15.05 3.54 2.11
CA PRO A 136 -15.77 4.54 1.30
C PRO A 136 -15.27 5.98 1.55
N LYS A 137 -14.74 6.28 2.75
CA LYS A 137 -14.14 7.59 3.04
C LYS A 137 -12.92 7.87 2.16
N THR A 138 -12.05 6.88 1.98
CA THR A 138 -10.88 7.03 1.13
C THR A 138 -11.25 7.03 -0.35
N LEU A 139 -12.25 6.24 -0.77
CA LEU A 139 -12.80 6.31 -2.14
C LEU A 139 -13.28 7.73 -2.47
N ARG A 140 -14.05 8.37 -1.58
CA ARG A 140 -14.47 9.77 -1.77
C ARG A 140 -13.30 10.74 -1.88
N LYS A 141 -12.24 10.54 -1.08
CA LYS A 141 -11.02 11.34 -1.20
C LYS A 141 -10.36 11.14 -2.57
N ALA A 142 -10.22 9.90 -3.04
CA ALA A 142 -9.66 9.62 -4.35
C ALA A 142 -10.48 10.24 -5.50
N ILE A 143 -11.82 10.24 -5.38
CA ILE A 143 -12.72 10.91 -6.34
C ILE A 143 -12.48 12.42 -6.38
N ALA A 144 -12.33 13.06 -5.22
CA ALA A 144 -12.07 14.50 -5.15
C ALA A 144 -10.75 14.86 -5.86
N PHE A 145 -9.66 14.16 -5.54
CA PHE A 145 -8.37 14.37 -6.19
C PHE A 145 -8.43 14.09 -7.70
N ALA A 146 -9.04 12.99 -8.13
CA ALA A 146 -9.20 12.69 -9.55
C ALA A 146 -10.00 13.78 -10.28
N SER A 147 -10.99 14.39 -9.60
CA SER A 147 -11.77 15.51 -10.14
C SER A 147 -10.94 16.79 -10.28
N ASP A 148 -10.12 17.11 -9.28
CA ASP A 148 -9.22 18.27 -9.29
C ASP A 148 -8.23 18.20 -10.47
N PHE A 149 -7.72 17.01 -10.78
CA PHE A 149 -6.83 16.75 -11.92
C PHE A 149 -7.56 16.41 -13.23
N ARG A 150 -8.89 16.59 -13.28
CA ARG A 150 -9.76 16.38 -14.46
C ARG A 150 -9.69 14.96 -15.06
N LYS A 151 -9.49 13.94 -14.22
CA LYS A 151 -9.41 12.52 -14.60
C LYS A 151 -10.81 11.89 -14.64
N THR A 152 -11.62 12.29 -15.63
CA THR A 152 -13.05 11.92 -15.75
C THR A 152 -13.30 10.41 -15.77
N GLN A 153 -12.47 9.64 -16.48
CA GLN A 153 -12.60 8.18 -16.54
C GLN A 153 -12.44 7.52 -15.17
N ILE A 154 -11.46 7.98 -14.38
CA ILE A 154 -11.23 7.47 -13.03
C ILE A 154 -12.37 7.85 -12.10
N VAL A 155 -12.85 9.09 -12.17
CA VAL A 155 -14.00 9.54 -11.39
C VAL A 155 -15.22 8.65 -11.64
N GLN A 156 -15.53 8.34 -12.90
CA GLN A 156 -16.63 7.43 -13.25
C GLN A 156 -16.41 6.02 -12.68
N SER A 157 -15.20 5.47 -12.82
CA SER A 157 -14.87 4.13 -12.29
C SER A 157 -14.98 4.04 -10.76
N LEU A 158 -14.52 5.07 -10.05
CA LEU A 158 -14.58 5.16 -8.59
C LEU A 158 -16.00 5.39 -8.09
N GLN A 159 -16.80 6.19 -8.81
CA GLN A 159 -18.22 6.39 -8.51
C GLN A 159 -19.00 5.08 -8.69
N ALA A 160 -18.75 4.33 -9.76
CA ALA A 160 -19.36 3.01 -9.96
C ALA A 160 -19.03 2.05 -8.81
N THR A 161 -17.76 2.03 -8.38
CA THR A 161 -17.31 1.22 -7.24
C THR A 161 -17.94 1.66 -5.91
N LEU A 162 -18.18 2.96 -5.74
CA LEU A 162 -18.86 3.49 -4.55
C LEU A 162 -20.35 3.11 -4.54
N VAL A 163 -21.03 3.14 -5.68
CA VAL A 163 -22.42 2.69 -5.81
C VAL A 163 -22.55 1.21 -5.52
N SER A 164 -21.64 0.37 -6.03
CA SER A 164 -21.64 -1.07 -5.73
C SER A 164 -21.44 -1.34 -4.24
N TRP A 165 -20.57 -0.57 -3.58
CA TRP A 165 -20.41 -0.62 -2.12
C TRP A 165 -21.72 -0.30 -1.38
N HIS A 166 -22.43 0.74 -1.81
CA HIS A 166 -23.71 1.12 -1.21
C HIS A 166 -24.81 0.06 -1.44
N ALA A 167 -24.89 -0.51 -2.64
CA ALA A 167 -25.81 -1.59 -2.96
C ALA A 167 -25.56 -2.83 -2.09
N ALA A 168 -24.29 -3.26 -1.95
CA ALA A 168 -23.92 -4.38 -1.10
C ALA A 168 -24.27 -4.13 0.39
N THR A 169 -24.11 -2.90 0.88
CA THR A 169 -24.51 -2.56 2.25
C THR A 169 -26.03 -2.52 2.45
N ALA A 170 -26.79 -2.08 1.44
CA ALA A 170 -28.25 -2.02 1.49
C ALA A 170 -28.87 -3.42 1.48
N GLU A 171 -28.32 -4.33 0.66
CA GLU A 171 -28.72 -5.73 0.63
C GLU A 171 -28.39 -6.45 1.95
N ALA A 172 -27.25 -6.13 2.57
CA ALA A 172 -26.88 -6.63 3.89
C ALA A 172 -27.72 -6.06 5.06
N THR A 173 -28.44 -4.93 4.85
CA THR A 173 -29.29 -4.30 5.88
C THR A 173 -30.78 -4.51 5.67
N LEU A 174 -31.20 -5.15 4.56
CA LEU A 174 -32.54 -5.70 4.47
C LEU A 174 -32.64 -6.84 5.51
N PRO A 175 -33.47 -6.72 6.56
CA PRO A 175 -33.84 -7.91 7.32
C PRO A 175 -34.48 -8.84 6.29
N THR A 176 -34.01 -10.09 6.24
CA THR A 176 -34.62 -11.19 5.48
C THR A 176 -36.13 -11.04 5.53
N ASN A 177 -36.71 -10.60 4.40
CA ASN A 177 -38.09 -10.18 4.31
C ASN A 177 -39.03 -11.40 4.15
N ASP A 178 -38.78 -12.44 4.96
CA ASP A 178 -39.65 -13.60 5.14
C ASP A 178 -40.59 -13.43 6.35
N LEU A 179 -40.62 -12.23 6.96
CA LEU A 179 -41.47 -11.95 8.13
C LEU A 179 -42.89 -11.43 7.78
N TYR A 180 -43.24 -11.25 6.50
CA TYR A 180 -44.57 -10.76 6.09
C TYR A 180 -45.52 -11.81 5.52
N SER A 181 -45.19 -13.10 5.57
CA SER A 181 -46.10 -14.18 5.16
C SER A 181 -46.95 -14.77 6.30
N ILE A 182 -46.78 -14.32 7.54
CA ILE A 182 -47.67 -14.71 8.64
C ILE A 182 -48.85 -13.74 8.71
N GLN A 183 -50.02 -14.22 8.27
CA GLN A 183 -51.31 -13.62 8.54
C GLN A 183 -51.42 -13.31 10.04
N ASN A 184 -51.36 -12.03 10.41
CA ASN A 184 -51.62 -11.57 11.77
C ASN A 184 -53.11 -11.76 12.10
N SER A 185 -53.47 -12.91 12.66
CA SER A 185 -54.71 -13.05 13.43
C SER A 185 -54.54 -12.29 14.75
N PHE A 186 -55.21 -11.14 14.85
CA PHE A 186 -55.17 -10.30 16.04
C PHE A 186 -55.94 -10.96 17.19
N THR A 187 -55.24 -11.50 18.19
CA THR A 187 -55.84 -11.89 19.48
C THR A 187 -55.51 -10.82 20.53
N PRO A 188 -56.49 -10.18 21.19
CA PRO A 188 -56.21 -9.21 22.24
C PRO A 188 -55.64 -9.89 23.50
N ALA A 189 -54.72 -9.22 24.17
CA ALA A 189 -54.05 -9.72 25.37
C ALA A 189 -54.99 -9.82 26.58
N PRO A 190 -54.85 -10.84 27.46
CA PRO A 190 -55.60 -10.91 28.70
C PRO A 190 -55.03 -9.91 29.73
N ASN A 191 -55.92 -9.11 30.33
CA ASN A 191 -55.63 -8.24 31.45
C ASN A 191 -55.22 -9.05 32.69
N SER A 192 -53.93 -9.10 33.01
CA SER A 192 -53.44 -9.16 34.40
C SER A 192 -51.92 -9.02 34.44
N ALA A 193 -51.44 -7.90 34.96
CA ALA A 193 -50.04 -7.73 35.32
C ALA A 193 -49.79 -8.43 36.67
N PRO A 194 -48.78 -9.33 36.80
CA PRO A 194 -48.35 -9.79 38.12
C PRO A 194 -47.49 -8.70 38.79
N GLN A 195 -47.84 -8.36 40.04
CA GLN A 195 -47.10 -7.44 40.90
C GLN A 195 -45.63 -7.86 41.02
N GLN A 196 -44.72 -6.96 40.67
CA GLN A 196 -43.29 -7.13 40.93
C GLN A 196 -43.05 -7.09 42.45
N GLN A 197 -42.62 -8.22 43.03
CA GLN A 197 -42.21 -8.30 44.43
C GLN A 197 -41.03 -7.36 44.68
N THR A 198 -41.17 -6.50 45.70
CA THR A 198 -40.16 -5.51 46.05
C THR A 198 -38.94 -6.20 46.67
N PHE A 199 -37.76 -5.61 46.43
CA PHE A 199 -36.44 -6.13 46.83
C PHE A 199 -36.34 -6.53 48.31
N SER A 200 -37.12 -5.87 49.19
CA SER A 200 -37.23 -6.18 50.61
C SER A 200 -37.77 -7.59 50.89
N GLU A 201 -38.72 -8.09 50.09
CA GLU A 201 -39.31 -9.43 50.30
C GLU A 201 -38.32 -10.55 49.95
N ARG A 202 -37.40 -10.29 49.02
CA ARG A 202 -36.35 -11.25 48.62
C ARG A 202 -35.30 -11.43 49.72
N ILE A 203 -34.97 -10.38 50.46
CA ILE A 203 -34.00 -10.44 51.57
C ILE A 203 -34.57 -11.24 52.75
N ILE A 204 -35.84 -11.03 53.09
CA ILE A 204 -36.50 -11.77 54.18
C ILE A 204 -36.57 -13.28 53.85
N LYS A 205 -36.88 -13.62 52.60
CA LYS A 205 -36.91 -15.02 52.14
C LYS A 205 -35.52 -15.67 52.10
N TRP A 206 -34.47 -14.87 51.87
CA TRP A 206 -33.08 -15.34 51.90
C TRP A 206 -32.59 -15.60 53.33
N LEU A 207 -32.92 -14.71 54.28
CA LEU A 207 -32.54 -14.85 55.69
C LEU A 207 -33.24 -16.04 56.38
N TYR A 208 -34.50 -16.33 56.05
CA TYR A 208 -35.21 -17.49 56.59
C TYR A 208 -34.62 -18.85 56.16
N LYS A 209 -33.94 -18.91 55.01
CA LYS A 209 -33.33 -20.14 54.48
C LYS A 209 -32.00 -20.50 55.16
N PHE A 210 -31.41 -19.57 55.92
CA PHE A 210 -30.11 -19.77 56.59
C PHE A 210 -30.24 -20.08 58.10
N LEU A 211 -31.45 -20.01 58.67
CA LEU A 211 -31.70 -20.23 60.11
C LEU A 211 -32.57 -21.47 60.42
N THR A 212 -32.78 -22.35 59.46
CA THR A 212 -33.34 -23.71 59.63
C THR A 212 -32.42 -24.70 58.94
#